data_AF-A0A2Z7AKE7-F1
#
_entry.id   AF-A0A2Z7AKE7-F1
#
_cell.length_a   1.000
_cell.length_b   1.000
_cell.length_c   1.000
_cell.angle_alpha   90.00
_cell.angle_beta   90.00
_cell.angle_gamma   90.00
#
_symmetry.space_group_name_H-M   'P 1'
#
loop_
_entity.id
_entity.type
_entity.pdbx_description
1 polymer ?
#
loop_
_entity_poly.entity_id
_entity_poly.type
_entity_poly.pdbx_seq_one_letter_code
_entity_poly.pdbx_strand_id
1 'polypeptide(L)'
;MLFYLTTLNLAMFLAEEVLTLKEGELNAESVSAVEAWNHSDFLYRNYVLNGLADALYNIFCENTAKELWESLDRKYKIEDAGAKKFLVGRFLDFKMLDSKPVISQVQEFNLFSTIFMQRG
;
A
#
# COMPACT_ATOMS: atom_id res chain seq x y z
N MET A 1 1.17 -3.90 -1.61
CA MET A 1 -0.27 -3.65 -1.84
C MET A 1 -0.61 -3.48 -3.31
N LEU A 2 0.03 -2.53 -4.03
CA LEU A 2 -0.20 -2.29 -5.47
C LEU A 2 -0.19 -3.57 -6.32
N PHE A 3 0.80 -4.44 -6.15
CA PHE A 3 0.91 -5.70 -6.90
C PHE A 3 -0.35 -6.58 -6.81
N TYR A 4 -0.94 -6.73 -5.61
CA TYR A 4 -2.16 -7.51 -5.39
C TYR A 4 -3.39 -6.85 -6.03
N LEU A 5 -3.44 -5.52 -6.03
CA LEU A 5 -4.53 -4.76 -6.66
C LEU A 5 -4.44 -4.79 -8.19
N THR A 6 -3.23 -4.83 -8.74
CA THR A 6 -3.00 -5.01 -10.18
C THR A 6 -3.49 -6.38 -10.64
N THR A 7 -3.26 -7.45 -9.86
CA THR A 7 -3.78 -8.78 -10.20
C THR A 7 -5.31 -8.87 -10.19
N LEU A 8 -5.97 -8.01 -9.41
CA LEU A 8 -7.43 -7.90 -9.35
C LEU A 8 -8.01 -6.92 -10.39
N ASN A 9 -7.16 -6.32 -11.23
CA ASN A 9 -7.53 -5.27 -12.19
C ASN A 9 -8.16 -4.02 -11.53
N LEU A 10 -7.85 -3.77 -10.25
CA LEU A 10 -8.37 -2.63 -9.48
C LEU A 10 -7.38 -1.46 -9.40
N ALA A 11 -6.13 -1.67 -9.84
CA ALA A 11 -5.09 -0.64 -9.76
C ALA A 11 -5.39 0.60 -10.64
N MET A 12 -6.13 0.44 -11.73
CA MET A 12 -6.52 1.53 -12.65
C MET A 12 -7.38 2.58 -11.94
N PHE A 13 -8.26 2.15 -11.03
CA PHE A 13 -9.15 3.04 -10.25
C PHE A 13 -8.41 3.92 -9.24
N LEU A 14 -7.15 3.60 -8.91
CA LEU A 14 -6.32 4.43 -8.04
C LEU A 14 -5.62 5.57 -8.82
N ALA A 15 -5.54 5.46 -10.15
CA ALA A 15 -4.88 6.43 -11.02
C ALA A 15 -5.88 7.34 -11.75
N GLU A 16 -7.10 6.86 -12.00
CA GLU A 16 -8.12 7.59 -12.74
C GLU A 16 -8.89 8.56 -11.82
N GLU A 17 -9.06 9.81 -12.27
CA GLU A 17 -9.86 10.78 -11.53
C GLU A 17 -11.33 10.34 -11.52
N VAL A 18 -12.00 10.52 -10.37
CA VAL A 18 -13.43 10.25 -10.20
C VAL A 18 -14.20 10.87 -11.36
N LEU A 19 -14.93 10.04 -12.11
CA LEU A 19 -15.82 10.50 -13.17
C LEU A 19 -16.83 11.49 -12.57
N THR A 20 -16.62 12.78 -12.83
CA THR A 20 -17.56 13.83 -12.43
C THR A 20 -18.60 13.98 -13.54
N LEU A 21 -19.81 13.49 -13.27
CA LEU A 21 -20.95 13.71 -14.15
C LEU A 21 -21.24 15.21 -14.20
N LYS A 22 -21.11 15.83 -15.38
CA LYS A 22 -21.64 17.19 -15.60
C LYS A 22 -23.15 17.09 -15.79
N GLU A 23 -23.88 17.91 -15.05
CA GLU A 23 -25.35 18.01 -15.12
C GLU A 23 -25.75 18.47 -16.54
N GLY A 24 -26.18 17.53 -17.39
CA GLY A 24 -26.59 17.80 -18.77
C GLY A 24 -26.44 16.64 -19.76
N GLU A 25 -25.59 15.63 -19.48
CA GLU A 25 -25.30 14.52 -20.42
C GLU A 25 -25.64 13.13 -19.82
N LEU A 26 -26.84 12.96 -19.25
CA LEU A 26 -27.29 11.64 -18.79
C LEU A 26 -27.73 10.77 -19.98
N ASN A 27 -26.79 10.05 -20.58
CA ASN A 27 -27.07 8.95 -21.50
C ASN A 27 -26.93 7.60 -20.76
N ALA A 28 -27.43 6.50 -21.34
CA ALA A 28 -27.38 5.17 -20.70
C ALA A 28 -25.94 4.71 -20.40
N GLU A 29 -24.97 5.16 -21.20
CA GLU A 29 -23.54 4.88 -21.02
C GLU A 29 -22.96 5.56 -19.79
N SER A 30 -23.32 6.83 -19.52
CA SER A 30 -22.83 7.56 -18.34
C SER A 30 -23.35 6.95 -17.04
N VAL A 31 -24.60 6.48 -17.03
CA VAL A 31 -25.19 5.78 -15.87
C VAL A 31 -24.46 4.45 -15.63
N SER A 32 -24.25 3.66 -16.70
CA SER A 32 -23.53 2.39 -16.60
C SER A 32 -22.08 2.58 -16.12
N ALA A 33 -21.40 3.64 -16.54
CA ALA A 33 -20.04 3.93 -16.10
C ALA A 33 -19.98 4.27 -14.60
N VAL A 34 -20.95 5.02 -14.09
CA VAL A 34 -21.05 5.35 -12.65
C VAL A 34 -21.35 4.11 -11.81
N GLU A 35 -22.24 3.23 -12.27
CA GLU A 35 -22.52 1.97 -11.57
C GLU A 35 -21.30 1.05 -11.52
N ALA A 36 -20.57 0.92 -12.63
CA ALA A 36 -19.33 0.15 -12.68
C ALA A 36 -18.25 0.75 -11.75
N TRP A 37 -18.18 2.08 -11.66
CA TRP A 37 -17.27 2.77 -10.74
C TRP A 37 -17.64 2.48 -9.28
N ASN A 38 -18.90 2.64 -8.89
CA ASN A 38 -19.37 2.37 -7.54
C ASN A 38 -19.16 0.91 -7.14
N HIS A 39 -19.39 -0.03 -8.06
CA HIS A 39 -19.13 -1.44 -7.82
C HIS A 39 -17.64 -1.71 -7.55
N SER A 40 -16.76 -1.07 -8.32
CA SER A 40 -15.31 -1.22 -8.18
C SER A 40 -14.79 -0.58 -6.89
N ASP A 41 -15.31 0.60 -6.50
CA ASP A 41 -15.02 1.23 -5.21
C ASP A 41 -15.41 0.32 -4.04
N PHE A 42 -16.61 -0.26 -4.10
CA PHE A 42 -17.08 -1.21 -3.09
C PHE A 42 -16.19 -2.45 -2.97
N LEU A 43 -15.83 -3.08 -4.10
CA LEU A 43 -14.97 -4.26 -4.10
C LEU A 43 -13.59 -3.95 -3.52
N TYR A 44 -12.96 -2.86 -3.99
CA TYR A 44 -11.66 -2.42 -3.48
C TYR A 44 -11.68 -2.22 -1.96
N ARG A 45 -12.66 -1.46 -1.46
CA ARG A 45 -12.80 -1.19 -0.04
C ARG A 45 -12.98 -2.48 0.74
N ASN A 46 -13.84 -3.38 0.28
CA ASN A 46 -14.08 -4.65 0.96
C ASN A 46 -12.81 -5.50 1.05
N TYR A 47 -12.06 -5.64 -0.03
CA TYR A 47 -10.81 -6.42 -0.03
C TYR A 47 -9.75 -5.86 0.91
N VAL A 48 -9.56 -4.54 0.88
CA VAL A 48 -8.56 -3.90 1.74
C VAL A 48 -8.99 -3.97 3.20
N LEU A 49 -10.23 -3.58 3.51
CA LEU A 49 -10.76 -3.57 4.87
C LEU A 49 -10.76 -4.96 5.52
N ASN A 50 -11.08 -6.02 4.79
CA ASN A 50 -11.02 -7.40 5.29
C ASN A 50 -9.59 -7.85 5.66
N GLY A 51 -8.57 -7.20 5.13
CA GLY A 51 -7.16 -7.45 5.48
C GLY A 51 -6.64 -6.61 6.65
N LEU A 52 -7.44 -5.66 7.16
CA LEU A 52 -7.02 -4.78 8.25
C LEU A 52 -7.38 -5.37 9.62
N ALA A 53 -6.55 -5.06 10.62
CA ALA A 53 -6.90 -5.29 12.01
C ALA A 53 -8.05 -4.34 12.44
N ASP A 54 -8.87 -4.76 13.41
CA ASP A 54 -10.07 -4.04 13.87
C ASP A 54 -9.82 -2.55 14.19
N ALA A 55 -8.67 -2.24 14.79
CA ALA A 55 -8.30 -0.87 15.12
C ALA A 55 -8.14 0.03 13.88
N LEU A 56 -7.67 -0.52 12.76
CA LEU A 56 -7.55 0.19 11.49
C LEU A 56 -8.86 0.16 10.72
N TYR A 57 -9.60 -0.95 10.78
CA TYR A 57 -10.92 -1.07 10.15
C TYR A 57 -11.85 0.06 10.60
N ASN A 58 -11.97 0.30 11.92
CA ASN A 58 -12.86 1.32 12.46
C ASN A 58 -12.47 2.76 12.06
N ILE A 59 -11.19 3.00 11.77
CA ILE A 59 -10.71 4.32 11.31
C ILE A 59 -11.06 4.53 9.84
N PHE A 60 -11.06 3.45 9.05
CA PHE A 60 -11.07 3.52 7.60
C PHE A 60 -12.37 3.03 6.94
N CYS A 61 -13.33 2.54 7.72
CA CYS A 61 -14.54 1.90 7.17
C CYS A 61 -15.41 2.86 6.35
N GLU A 62 -15.39 4.15 6.63
CA GLU A 62 -16.18 5.17 5.92
C GLU A 62 -15.43 5.84 4.76
N ASN A 63 -14.12 5.60 4.61
CA ASN A 63 -13.33 6.19 3.53
C ASN A 63 -13.70 5.61 2.17
N THR A 64 -13.64 6.44 1.14
CA THR A 64 -13.66 6.00 -0.27
C THR A 64 -12.41 5.15 -0.59
N ALA A 65 -12.45 4.36 -1.66
CA ALA A 65 -11.30 3.57 -2.10
C ALA A 65 -10.03 4.43 -2.27
N LYS A 66 -10.20 5.64 -2.83
CA LYS A 66 -9.13 6.59 -3.06
C LYS A 66 -8.52 7.11 -1.77
N GLU A 67 -9.34 7.63 -0.85
CA GLU A 67 -8.86 8.16 0.44
C GLU A 67 -8.21 7.06 1.29
N LEU A 68 -8.77 5.85 1.26
CA LEU A 68 -8.22 4.67 1.89
C LEU A 68 -6.82 4.37 1.35
N TRP A 69 -6.69 4.29 0.02
CA TRP A 69 -5.42 4.06 -0.65
C TRP A 69 -4.38 5.12 -0.30
N GLU A 70 -4.72 6.40 -0.47
CA GLU A 70 -3.80 7.52 -0.22
C GLU A 70 -3.35 7.56 1.24
N SER A 71 -4.25 7.28 2.18
CA SER A 71 -3.94 7.23 3.61
C SER A 71 -3.01 6.08 3.96
N LEU A 72 -3.28 4.88 3.43
CA LEU A 72 -2.43 3.71 3.63
C LEU A 72 -1.07 3.90 2.96
N ASP A 73 -1.04 4.36 1.72
CA ASP A 73 0.17 4.63 0.96
C ASP A 73 1.04 5.67 1.67
N ARG A 74 0.45 6.77 2.15
CA ARG A 74 1.18 7.78 2.93
C ARG A 74 1.71 7.22 4.25
N LYS A 75 0.87 6.53 5.03
CA LYS A 75 1.26 5.97 6.34
C LYS A 75 2.41 4.97 6.20
N TYR A 76 2.27 4.02 5.28
CA TYR A 76 3.24 2.95 5.12
C TYR A 76 4.46 3.35 4.29
N LYS A 77 4.39 4.36 3.41
CA LYS A 77 5.62 4.92 2.77
C LYS A 77 6.48 5.69 3.76
N ILE A 78 5.88 6.44 4.69
CA ILE A 78 6.63 7.15 5.74
C ILE A 78 7.24 6.13 6.71
N GLU A 79 6.48 5.11 7.11
CA GLU A 79 6.96 4.02 7.96
C GLU A 79 8.08 3.22 7.26
N ASP A 80 7.93 2.91 5.98
CA ASP A 80 8.98 2.26 5.17
C ASP A 80 10.24 3.12 5.09
N ALA A 81 10.13 4.43 4.83
CA ALA A 81 11.28 5.34 4.83
C ALA A 81 11.95 5.43 6.22
N GLY A 82 11.16 5.46 7.30
CA GLY A 82 11.64 5.47 8.68
C GLY A 82 12.34 4.16 9.06
N ALA A 83 11.74 3.02 8.74
CA ALA A 83 12.31 1.69 8.96
C ALA A 83 13.59 1.50 8.14
N LYS A 84 13.60 1.92 6.87
CA LYS A 84 14.80 1.93 6.03
C LYS A 84 15.91 2.80 6.61
N LYS A 85 15.60 4.01 7.08
CA LYS A 85 16.57 4.89 7.73
C LYS A 85 17.12 4.29 9.02
N PHE A 86 16.26 3.68 9.85
CA PHE A 86 16.67 2.97 11.06
C PHE A 86 17.61 1.80 10.75
N LEU A 87 17.28 1.01 9.73
CA LEU A 87 18.09 -0.13 9.31
C LEU A 87 19.42 0.31 8.68
N VAL A 88 19.47 1.43 7.94
CA VAL A 88 20.73 2.04 7.46
C VAL A 88 21.60 2.48 8.63
N GLY A 89 21.04 3.10 9.66
CA GLY A 89 21.77 3.44 10.89
C GLY A 89 22.37 2.19 11.56
N ARG A 90 21.54 1.16 11.75
CA ARG A 90 22.00 -0.13 12.29
C ARG A 90 23.09 -0.80 11.45
N PHE A 91 23.01 -0.69 10.13
CA PHE A 91 24.03 -1.20 9.22
C PHE A 91 25.36 -0.46 9.39
N LEU A 92 25.34 0.88 9.51
CA LEU A 92 26.55 1.68 9.73
C LEU A 92 27.21 1.39 11.08
N ASP A 93 26.40 1.11 12.11
CA ASP A 93 26.88 0.74 13.44
C ASP A 93 27.20 -0.76 13.57
N PHE A 94 26.88 -1.57 12.56
CA PHE A 94 27.05 -3.01 12.62
C PHE A 94 28.53 -3.38 12.67
N LYS A 95 28.89 -4.14 13.70
CA LYS A 95 30.21 -4.74 13.87
C LYS A 95 30.03 -6.20 14.23
N MET A 96 30.80 -7.07 13.57
CA MET A 96 30.83 -8.45 13.96
C MET A 96 31.48 -8.60 15.34
N LEU A 97 30.92 -9.49 16.15
CA LEU A 97 31.40 -9.81 17.50
C LEU A 97 31.82 -11.27 17.54
N ASP A 98 33.01 -11.54 18.06
CA ASP A 98 33.54 -12.91 18.21
C ASP A 98 32.69 -13.77 19.14
N SER A 99 31.94 -13.15 20.05
CA SER A 99 31.03 -13.82 20.98
C SER A 99 29.73 -14.32 20.32
N LYS A 100 29.44 -13.93 19.08
CA LYS A 100 28.23 -14.32 18.35
C LYS A 100 28.54 -15.34 17.26
N PRO A 101 27.69 -16.36 17.04
CA PRO A 101 27.84 -17.26 15.90
C PRO A 101 27.82 -16.50 14.58
N VAL A 102 28.73 -16.85 13.68
CA VAL A 102 28.86 -16.21 12.36
C VAL A 102 27.53 -16.25 11.59
N ILE A 103 26.79 -17.37 11.65
CA ILE A 103 25.54 -17.53 10.92
C ILE A 103 24.47 -16.50 11.32
N SER A 104 24.33 -16.20 12.61
CA SER A 104 23.36 -15.22 13.10
C SER A 104 23.71 -13.81 12.63
N GLN A 105 25.01 -13.52 12.56
CA GLN A 105 25.51 -12.23 12.09
C GLN A 105 25.32 -12.07 10.56
N VAL A 106 25.48 -13.15 9.79
CA VAL A 106 25.19 -13.19 8.36
C VAL A 106 23.69 -13.00 8.09
N GLN A 107 22.81 -13.58 8.91
CA GLN A 107 21.36 -13.35 8.79
C GLN A 107 20.99 -11.88 9.04
N GLU A 108 21.58 -11.25 10.06
CA GLU A 108 21.40 -9.81 10.33
C GLU A 108 21.90 -8.95 9.17
N PHE A 109 23.06 -9.29 8.59
CA PHE A 109 23.59 -8.62 7.41
C PHE A 109 22.69 -8.77 6.17
N ASN A 110 22.14 -9.97 5.94
CA ASN A 110 21.23 -10.23 4.81
C ASN A 110 19.94 -9.40 4.90
N LEU A 111 19.43 -9.17 6.12
CA LEU A 111 18.30 -8.27 6.35
C LEU A 111 18.60 -6.85 5.88
N PHE A 112 19.81 -6.33 6.16
CA PHE A 112 20.24 -5.03 5.65
C PHE A 112 20.36 -5.03 4.12
N SER A 113 20.95 -6.07 3.52
CA SER A 113 21.16 -6.16 2.07
C SER A 113 19.86 -6.10 1.25
N THR A 114 18.78 -6.68 1.79
CA THR A 114 17.47 -6.74 1.13
C THR A 114 16.89 -5.34 0.89
N ILE A 115 17.26 -4.35 1.71
CA ILE A 115 16.81 -2.96 1.60
C ILE A 115 17.51 -2.24 0.44
N PHE A 116 18.79 -2.53 0.22
CA PHE A 116 19.57 -1.90 -0.85
C PHE A 116 19.23 -2.47 -2.23
N MET A 117 18.80 -3.74 -2.29
CA MET A 117 18.47 -4.43 -3.54
C MET A 117 17.08 -4.07 -4.12
N GLN A 118 16.23 -3.34 -3.39
CA GLN A 118 14.93 -2.87 -3.91
C GLN A 118 14.99 -1.60 -4.78
N ARG A 119 16.20 -1.11 -5.10
CA ARG A 119 16.42 -0.08 -6.12
C ARG A 119 17.25 -0.66 -7.27
N GLY A 120 16.57 -1.33 -8.19
CA GLY A 120 17.07 -1.80 -9.47
C GLY A 120 15.94 -1.84 -10.48
#